data_AF-X0U500-F1
#
_entry.id   AF-X0U500-F1
#
_cell.length_a   1.000
_cell.length_b   1.000
_cell.length_c   1.000
_cell.angle_alpha   90.00
_cell.angle_beta   90.00
_cell.angle_gamma   90.00
#
_symmetry.space_group_name_H-M   'P 1'
#
loop_
_entity.id
_entity.type
_entity.pdbx_description
1 polymer ?
#
loop_
_entity_poly.entity_id
_entity_poly.type
_entity_poly.pdbx_seq_one_letter_code
_entity_poly.pdbx_strand_id
1 'polypeptide(L)'
;PNMPVEDQAQMWRYLGDMLCSATGGINNVGNFHGGGSPVMEQIAITTQYDIESRKKLVKYIAGMSGGDREALSRQVTEPAKASAATVK
;
A
#
# COMPACT_ATOMS: atom_id res chain seq x y z
N PRO A 1 17.23 38.63 -15.38
CA PRO A 1 17.51 37.18 -15.44
C PRO A 1 18.15 36.87 -16.80
N ASN A 2 19.19 36.04 -16.85
CA ASN A 2 19.93 35.74 -18.09
C ASN A 2 19.37 34.46 -18.73
N MET A 3 18.09 34.50 -19.16
CA MET A 3 17.37 33.37 -19.74
C MET A 3 16.63 33.82 -21.00
N PRO A 4 16.69 33.07 -22.12
CA PRO A 4 15.92 33.36 -23.31
C PRO A 4 14.42 33.48 -23.03
N VAL A 5 13.72 34.33 -23.77
CA VAL A 5 12.27 34.54 -23.59
C VAL A 5 11.46 33.28 -23.94
N GLU A 6 11.89 32.53 -24.95
CA GLU A 6 11.20 31.29 -25.32
C GLU A 6 11.29 30.23 -24.22
N ASP A 7 12.45 30.07 -23.58
CA ASP A 7 12.60 29.12 -22.47
C ASP A 7 11.68 29.46 -21.30
N GLN A 8 11.53 30.76 -21.01
CA GLN A 8 10.58 31.24 -20.00
C GLN A 8 9.14 30.89 -20.40
N ALA A 9 8.76 31.14 -21.65
CA ALA A 9 7.42 30.82 -22.14
C ALA A 9 7.14 29.31 -22.12
N GLN A 10 8.10 28.47 -22.52
CA GLN A 10 7.97 27.02 -22.53
C GLN A 10 7.83 26.45 -21.12
N MET A 11 8.57 26.99 -20.14
CA MET A 11 8.41 26.61 -18.74
C MET A 11 6.97 26.85 -18.24
N TRP A 12 6.38 28.00 -18.56
CA TRP A 12 5.00 28.28 -18.17
C TRP A 12 3.96 27.44 -18.92
N ARG A 13 4.18 27.12 -20.20
CA ARG A 13 3.30 26.21 -20.95
C ARG A 13 3.34 24.80 -20.37
N TYR A 14 4.53 24.30 -20.04
CA TYR A 14 4.69 23.00 -19.40
C TYR A 14 3.99 22.93 -18.04
N LEU A 15 4.14 23.98 -17.21
CA LEU A 15 3.39 24.07 -15.95
C LEU A 15 1.87 24.05 -16.19
N GLY A 16 1.39 24.79 -17.18
CA GLY A 16 -0.02 24.76 -17.58
C GLY A 16 -0.48 23.37 -18.03
N ASP A 17 0.36 22.64 -18.76
CA ASP A 17 0.05 21.28 -19.21
C ASP A 17 -0.09 20.31 -18.03
N MET A 18 0.83 20.39 -17.05
CA MET A 18 0.79 19.53 -15.87
C MET A 18 -0.37 19.84 -14.92
N LEU A 19 -0.72 21.13 -14.77
CA LEU A 19 -1.65 21.57 -13.74
C LEU A 19 -3.09 21.76 -14.23
N CYS A 20 -3.29 22.10 -15.51
CA CYS A 20 -4.58 22.57 -16.01
C CYS A 20 -5.07 21.88 -17.29
N SER A 21 -4.22 21.07 -17.96
CA SER A 21 -4.66 20.36 -19.17
C SER A 21 -5.52 19.13 -18.85
N ALA A 22 -6.16 18.59 -19.90
CA ALA A 22 -6.83 17.31 -19.83
C ALA A 22 -5.88 16.17 -19.43
N THR A 23 -4.65 16.16 -19.96
CA THR A 23 -3.63 15.16 -19.62
C THR A 23 -3.23 15.26 -18.15
N GLY A 24 -2.98 16.48 -17.65
CA GLY A 24 -2.69 16.73 -16.24
C GLY A 24 -3.84 16.28 -15.33
N GLY A 25 -5.09 16.59 -15.72
CA GLY A 25 -6.29 16.17 -15.00
C GLY A 25 -6.46 14.65 -14.94
N ILE A 26 -6.31 13.95 -16.06
CA ILE A 26 -6.39 12.48 -16.13
C ILE A 26 -5.31 11.84 -15.26
N ASN A 27 -4.06 12.31 -15.36
CA ASN A 27 -2.96 11.79 -14.55
C ASN A 27 -3.22 12.00 -13.05
N ASN A 28 -3.73 13.17 -12.66
CA ASN A 28 -4.01 13.48 -11.26
C ASN A 28 -5.11 12.55 -10.72
N VAL A 29 -6.23 12.42 -11.43
CA VAL A 29 -7.34 11.53 -11.04
C VAL A 29 -6.90 10.06 -11.03
N GLY A 30 -6.15 9.63 -12.04
CA GLY A 30 -5.60 8.28 -12.13
C GLY A 30 -4.67 7.95 -10.96
N ASN A 31 -3.83 8.89 -10.54
CA ASN A 31 -2.94 8.71 -9.38
C ASN A 31 -3.72 8.56 -8.06
N PHE A 32 -4.81 9.31 -7.88
CA PHE A 32 -5.62 9.24 -6.64
C PHE A 32 -6.60 8.08 -6.60
N HIS A 33 -7.12 7.65 -7.75
CA HIS A 33 -8.26 6.71 -7.80
C HIS A 33 -7.96 5.41 -8.56
N GLY A 34 -6.81 5.27 -9.22
CA GLY A 34 -6.46 4.07 -9.97
C GLY A 34 -6.40 2.80 -9.13
N GLY A 35 -6.05 2.92 -7.84
CA GLY A 35 -6.08 1.83 -6.84
C GLY A 35 -7.34 1.81 -5.97
N GLY A 36 -8.35 2.62 -6.29
CA GLY A 36 -9.45 2.99 -5.39
C GLY A 36 -9.18 4.31 -4.66
N SER A 37 -10.22 4.88 -4.04
CA SER A 37 -10.06 6.09 -3.20
C SER A 37 -9.02 5.86 -2.09
N PRO A 38 -8.24 6.87 -1.65
CA PRO A 38 -7.21 6.69 -0.60
C PRO A 38 -7.70 5.98 0.69
N VAL A 39 -9.00 6.06 0.99
CA VAL A 39 -9.62 5.33 2.10
C VAL A 39 -9.54 3.81 1.93
N MET A 40 -9.54 3.30 0.71
CA MET A 40 -9.48 1.87 0.40
C MET A 40 -8.15 1.26 0.80
N GLU A 41 -7.04 1.99 0.70
CA GLU A 41 -5.73 1.52 1.16
C GLU A 41 -5.70 1.37 2.68
N GLN A 42 -6.27 2.34 3.41
CA GLN A 42 -6.39 2.26 4.86
C GLN A 42 -7.24 1.06 5.30
N ILE A 43 -8.36 0.81 4.60
CA ILE A 43 -9.21 -0.36 4.85
C ILE A 43 -8.44 -1.65 4.56
N ALA A 44 -7.75 -1.73 3.41
CA ALA A 44 -7.01 -2.91 3.00
C ALA A 44 -5.91 -3.26 4.01
N ILE A 45 -5.10 -2.27 4.42
CA ILE A 45 -4.05 -2.45 5.43
C ILE A 45 -4.66 -2.86 6.76
N THR A 46 -5.66 -2.14 7.25
CA THR A 46 -6.24 -2.39 8.59
C THR A 46 -6.91 -3.75 8.68
N THR A 47 -7.62 -4.17 7.63
CA THR A 47 -8.34 -5.46 7.61
C THR A 47 -7.44 -6.66 7.44
N GLN A 48 -6.31 -6.51 6.73
CA GLN A 48 -5.32 -7.58 6.55
C GLN A 48 -4.27 -7.59 7.67
N TYR A 49 -4.16 -6.50 8.45
CA TYR A 49 -3.27 -6.45 9.59
C TYR A 49 -3.84 -7.28 10.74
N ASP A 50 -3.09 -8.29 11.18
CA ASP A 50 -3.44 -9.09 12.34
C ASP A 50 -3.23 -8.29 13.64
N ILE A 51 -4.23 -7.46 13.96
CA ILE A 51 -4.28 -6.62 15.16
C ILE A 51 -4.30 -7.50 16.43
N GLU A 52 -4.90 -8.68 16.37
CA GLU A 52 -5.07 -9.53 17.55
C GLU A 52 -3.75 -10.16 17.99
N SER A 53 -2.87 -10.60 17.07
CA SER A 53 -1.52 -11.02 17.47
C SER A 53 -0.71 -9.87 18.09
N ARG A 54 -0.88 -8.64 17.61
CA ARG A 54 -0.20 -7.47 18.20
C ARG A 54 -0.70 -7.18 19.60
N LYS A 55 -2.01 -7.26 19.83
CA LYS A 55 -2.60 -7.13 21.17
C LYS A 55 -2.07 -8.18 22.13
N LYS A 56 -2.00 -9.45 21.70
CA LYS A 56 -1.47 -10.54 22.52
C LYS A 56 0.00 -10.34 22.91
N LEU A 57 0.82 -9.88 21.97
CA LEU A 57 2.21 -9.54 22.27
C LEU A 57 2.32 -8.42 23.31
N VAL A 58 1.57 -7.33 23.13
CA VAL A 58 1.59 -6.19 24.08
C VAL A 58 1.13 -6.62 25.46
N LYS A 59 0.05 -7.42 25.55
CA LYS A 59 -0.42 -7.98 26.82
C LYS A 59 0.65 -8.81 27.52
N TYR A 60 1.41 -9.62 26.78
CA TYR A 60 2.51 -10.41 27.34
C TYR A 60 3.61 -9.51 27.91
N ILE A 61 4.06 -8.51 27.13
CA ILE A 61 5.12 -7.57 27.56
C ILE A 61 4.68 -6.78 28.80
N ALA A 62 3.40 -6.41 28.88
CA ALA A 62 2.84 -5.68 30.00
C ALA A 62 2.47 -6.56 31.22
N GLY A 63 2.67 -7.88 31.16
CA GLY A 63 2.29 -8.81 32.23
C GLY A 63 0.77 -8.95 32.43
N MET A 64 -0.03 -8.59 31.42
CA MET A 64 -1.48 -8.70 31.44
C MET A 64 -1.94 -10.12 31.09
N SER A 65 -3.12 -10.50 31.54
CA SER A 65 -3.74 -11.77 31.18
C SER A 65 -4.06 -11.86 29.68
N GLY A 66 -3.97 -13.08 29.13
CA GLY A 66 -4.21 -13.33 27.71
C GLY A 66 -3.11 -12.81 26.78
N GLY A 67 -1.90 -12.59 27.31
CA GLY A 67 -0.71 -12.34 26.52
C GLY A 67 -0.11 -13.61 25.92
N ASP A 68 0.53 -13.48 24.77
CA ASP A 68 1.27 -14.56 24.11
C ASP A 68 2.59 -14.02 23.56
N ARG A 69 3.69 -14.62 24.01
CA ARG A 69 5.07 -14.28 23.60
C ARG A 69 5.32 -14.63 22.14
N GLU A 70 4.77 -15.75 21.69
CA GLU A 70 5.04 -16.33 20.38
C GLU A 70 3.98 -15.91 19.35
N ALA A 71 3.13 -14.93 19.68
CA ALA A 71 2.05 -14.42 18.84
C ALA A 71 2.50 -13.99 17.43
N LEU A 72 3.78 -13.62 17.27
CA LEU A 72 4.39 -13.19 16.00
C LEU A 72 5.40 -14.18 15.43
N SER A 73 5.55 -15.35 16.04
CA SER A 73 6.50 -16.36 15.57
C SER A 73 6.11 -16.87 14.18
N ARG A 74 7.10 -17.05 13.31
CA ARG A 74 6.87 -17.55 11.95
C ARG A 74 6.56 -19.05 12.02
N GLN A 75 5.37 -19.44 11.58
CA GLN A 75 5.00 -20.84 11.41
C GLN A 75 5.79 -21.41 10.21
N VAL A 76 6.72 -22.33 10.47
CA VAL A 76 7.40 -23.08 9.40
C VAL A 76 6.46 -24.21 8.98
N THR A 77 5.74 -24.04 7.88
CA THR A 77 4.90 -25.11 7.32
C THR A 77 5.78 -26.08 6.53
N GLU A 78 5.78 -27.36 6.91
CA GLU A 78 6.37 -28.42 6.08
C GLU A 78 5.67 -28.48 4.70
N PRO A 79 6.41 -28.79 3.62
CA PRO A 79 5.84 -28.81 2.28
C PRO A 79 4.76 -29.89 2.16
N ALA A 80 3.59 -29.49 1.66
CA ALA A 80 2.45 -30.39 1.44
C ALA A 80 2.86 -31.54 0.51
N LYS A 81 2.68 -32.79 0.97
CA LYS A 81 2.87 -33.98 0.14
C LYS A 81 1.87 -33.93 -1.03
N ALA A 82 2.38 -33.86 -2.25
CA ALA A 82 1.57 -33.92 -3.46
C ALA A 82 0.80 -35.26 -3.50
N SER A 83 -0.53 -35.19 -3.45
CA SER A 83 -1.40 -36.35 -3.65
C SER A 83 -1.40 -36.68 -5.15
N ALA A 84 -0.81 -37.82 -5.51
CA ALA A 84 -0.88 -38.38 -6.86
C ALA A 84 -2.33 -38.74 -7.20
N ALA A 85 -2.96 -37.94 -8.07
CA ALA A 85 -4.25 -38.29 -8.65
C ALA A 85 -4.05 -39.43 -9.68
N THR A 86 -4.51 -40.62 -9.32
CA THR A 86 -4.64 -41.76 -10.23
C THR A 86 -5.69 -41.43 -11.28
N VAL A 87 -5.24 -41.24 -12.53
CA VAL A 87 -6.10 -41.16 -13.72
C VAL A 87 -6.70 -42.55 -13.96
N LYS A 88 -8.03 -42.63 -13.98
CA LYS A 88 -8.78 -43.73 -14.61
C LYS A 88 -9.30 -43.26 -15.95
#